data_AF-A0A1V6DDM1-F1
#
_entry.id   AF-A0A1V6DDM1-F1
#
_cell.length_a   1.000
_cell.length_b   1.000
_cell.length_c   1.000
_cell.angle_alpha   90.00
_cell.angle_beta   90.00
_cell.angle_gamma   90.00
#
_symmetry.space_group_name_H-M   'P 1'
#
loop_
_entity.id
_entity.type
_entity.pdbx_description
1 polymer ?
#
loop_
_entity_poly.entity_id
_entity_poly.type
_entity_poly.pdbx_seq_one_letter_code
_entity_poly.pdbx_strand_id
1 'polypeptide(L)'
;MKGAKLMMVGLVLAFLAGPVLAQDAMNAALSAQNKLLAQRAARLDGIRKLAERIQGLHITSETLVKDFVTESDTISAAMNTWINGMKETSVKYMEDGTCEVTLEVALVTVIQELKEISNRYYKGNKFRAEDFSQMTQTNKVTMIKETGMGAPRGPAEMVPVTAETTVESLTLMGNSAKQFWLARVMPQGRLGAVRAARVDAMRKLVERLFGTNISSQTLVRDFVTEADQVNALAAALLRGAREVGVKYHDDELIVEVSMEVTWRTVYETVKQFSQTNVRGNTAAIRALEERTQRVEDKVIREIGMGVPNPRYLKVQADVAVVQAMTTSLNKWPPAISAKGNGAIDTNNPNAAQAKLMAFRAAELDARRKLGEQIQGLMLTSSTSVRDFVTEHDQIRSQMITFQTGAHVVDGSQKVMEDGSVEVTVEIDPAPLWDYIGTFIQQKSITIR
;
A
#
# COMPACT_ATOMS: atom_id res chain seq x y z
N MET A 1 -16.20 55.57 -32.02
CA MET A 1 -15.81 54.32 -32.70
C MET A 1 -14.36 53.99 -32.34
N LYS A 2 -14.20 52.94 -31.54
CA LYS A 2 -13.05 52.02 -31.37
C LYS A 2 -11.62 52.60 -31.32
N GLY A 3 -11.14 52.78 -30.10
CA GLY A 3 -9.74 52.56 -29.73
C GLY A 3 -9.53 51.08 -29.36
N ALA A 4 -8.46 50.47 -29.88
CA ALA A 4 -7.92 49.19 -29.44
C ALA A 4 -6.54 48.99 -30.06
N LYS A 5 -5.47 49.39 -29.35
CA LYS A 5 -4.09 48.96 -29.64
C LYS A 5 -3.12 49.33 -28.51
N LEU A 6 -3.40 48.91 -27.29
CA LEU A 6 -2.41 48.97 -26.20
C LEU A 6 -2.76 48.02 -25.06
N MET A 7 -2.69 46.71 -25.31
CA MET A 7 -2.68 45.71 -24.22
C MET A 7 -2.13 44.37 -24.73
N MET A 8 -0.83 44.32 -25.05
CA MET A 8 -0.17 43.05 -25.43
C MET A 8 1.30 43.02 -24.99
N VAL A 9 1.57 43.31 -23.71
CA VAL A 9 2.90 43.07 -23.10
C VAL A 9 2.83 42.52 -21.65
N GLY A 10 1.63 42.40 -21.04
CA GLY A 10 1.52 42.09 -19.61
C GLY A 10 1.34 40.62 -19.19
N LEU A 11 1.39 39.64 -20.10
CA LEU A 11 0.99 38.25 -19.77
C LEU A 11 1.94 37.16 -20.29
N VAL A 12 3.25 37.40 -20.25
CA VAL A 12 4.27 36.38 -20.63
C VAL A 12 5.02 35.80 -19.41
N LEU A 13 4.78 36.29 -18.20
CA LEU A 13 5.55 35.89 -17.01
C LEU A 13 4.87 34.90 -16.04
N ALA A 14 3.69 34.36 -16.37
CA ALA A 14 2.95 33.43 -15.51
C ALA A 14 2.74 32.02 -16.11
N PHE A 15 3.43 31.68 -17.20
CA PHE A 15 3.12 30.49 -18.02
C PHE A 15 3.97 29.23 -17.74
N LEU A 16 4.73 29.17 -16.64
CA LEU A 16 5.65 28.04 -16.37
C LEU A 16 5.38 27.26 -15.07
N ALA A 17 4.32 27.57 -14.32
CA ALA A 17 4.11 26.97 -12.99
C ALA A 17 3.19 25.72 -12.96
N GLY A 18 2.45 25.42 -14.02
CA GLY A 18 1.44 24.34 -14.07
C GLY A 18 2.01 22.90 -14.06
N PRO A 19 2.87 22.51 -15.02
CA PRO A 19 3.39 21.14 -15.11
C PRO A 19 4.33 20.75 -13.95
N VAL A 20 4.93 21.75 -13.29
CA VAL A 20 5.83 21.55 -12.14
C VAL A 20 5.06 20.97 -10.95
N LEU A 21 3.86 21.46 -10.64
CA LEU A 21 3.13 21.07 -9.43
C LEU A 21 2.51 19.65 -9.49
N ALA A 22 2.16 19.17 -10.68
CA ALA A 22 1.63 17.81 -10.87
C ALA A 22 2.74 16.74 -10.82
N GLN A 23 3.85 17.00 -11.51
CA GLN A 23 5.05 16.18 -11.42
C GLN A 23 5.60 16.19 -9.98
N ASP A 24 5.56 17.35 -9.29
CA ASP A 24 5.93 17.48 -7.88
C ASP A 24 5.02 16.66 -6.96
N ALA A 25 3.70 16.61 -7.20
CA ALA A 25 2.80 15.81 -6.36
C ALA A 25 3.06 14.30 -6.50
N MET A 26 3.30 13.83 -7.73
CA MET A 26 3.62 12.43 -8.01
C MET A 26 5.00 12.06 -7.49
N ASN A 27 6.00 12.93 -7.70
CA ASN A 27 7.34 12.78 -7.13
C ASN A 27 7.31 12.83 -5.60
N ALA A 28 6.48 13.68 -4.99
CA ALA A 28 6.35 13.78 -3.53
C ALA A 28 5.70 12.52 -2.93
N ALA A 29 4.68 11.94 -3.57
CA ALA A 29 4.07 10.71 -3.11
C ALA A 29 5.00 9.51 -3.28
N LEU A 30 5.69 9.43 -4.42
CA LEU A 30 6.71 8.41 -4.67
C LEU A 30 7.88 8.54 -3.69
N SER A 31 8.33 9.77 -3.42
CA SER A 31 9.37 10.07 -2.43
C SER A 31 8.90 9.67 -1.01
N ALA A 32 7.68 10.01 -0.61
CA ALA A 32 7.12 9.62 0.69
C ALA A 32 7.00 8.09 0.83
N GLN A 33 6.55 7.40 -0.23
CA GLN A 33 6.50 5.94 -0.27
C GLN A 33 7.92 5.33 -0.17
N ASN A 34 8.86 5.85 -0.95
CA ASN A 34 10.25 5.40 -0.98
C ASN A 34 10.92 5.61 0.38
N LYS A 35 10.69 6.75 1.04
CA LYS A 35 11.15 7.02 2.41
C LYS A 35 10.62 6.00 3.40
N LEU A 36 9.34 5.65 3.32
CA LEU A 36 8.74 4.65 4.22
C LEU A 36 9.30 3.24 3.96
N LEU A 37 9.54 2.87 2.71
CA LEU A 37 10.18 1.61 2.34
C LEU A 37 11.65 1.57 2.80
N ALA A 38 12.39 2.65 2.58
CA ALA A 38 13.76 2.82 3.03
C ALA A 38 13.85 2.73 4.55
N GLN A 39 12.95 3.38 5.30
CA GLN A 39 12.90 3.28 6.75
C GLN A 39 12.61 1.85 7.22
N ARG A 40 11.63 1.16 6.61
CA ARG A 40 11.33 -0.24 6.94
C ARG A 40 12.53 -1.15 6.68
N ALA A 41 13.23 -0.96 5.56
CA ALA A 41 14.44 -1.70 5.24
C ALA A 41 15.59 -1.37 6.21
N ALA A 42 15.78 -0.09 6.55
CA ALA A 42 16.80 0.38 7.48
C ALA A 42 16.57 -0.16 8.90
N ARG A 43 15.31 -0.17 9.35
CA ARG A 43 14.91 -0.78 10.63
C ARG A 43 15.29 -2.26 10.65
N LEU A 44 14.95 -3.02 9.61
CA LEU A 44 15.27 -4.45 9.53
C LEU A 44 16.78 -4.70 9.54
N ASP A 45 17.57 -3.92 8.79
CA ASP A 45 19.03 -4.01 8.81
C ASP A 45 19.61 -3.63 10.18
N GLY A 46 19.05 -2.61 10.82
CA GLY A 46 19.45 -2.18 12.17
C GLY A 46 19.15 -3.24 13.23
N ILE A 47 17.95 -3.83 13.19
CA ILE A 47 17.55 -4.94 14.07
C ILE A 47 18.49 -6.13 13.88
N ARG A 48 18.86 -6.47 12.64
CA ARG A 48 19.81 -7.54 12.34
C ARG A 48 21.20 -7.26 12.95
N LYS A 49 21.77 -6.07 12.71
CA LYS A 49 23.07 -5.68 13.27
C LYS A 49 23.04 -5.66 14.80
N LEU A 50 21.96 -5.14 15.38
CA LEU A 50 21.75 -5.14 16.82
C LEU A 50 21.67 -6.56 17.38
N ALA A 51 20.95 -7.46 16.72
CA ALA A 51 20.88 -8.87 17.10
C ALA A 51 22.25 -9.54 17.06
N GLU A 52 23.03 -9.35 15.99
CA GLU A 52 24.39 -9.86 15.85
C GLU A 52 25.31 -9.31 16.95
N ARG A 53 25.20 -8.01 17.25
CA ARG A 53 25.98 -7.37 18.32
C ARG A 53 25.64 -7.92 19.69
N ILE A 54 24.36 -8.13 19.97
CA ILE A 54 23.89 -8.71 21.24
C ILE A 54 24.32 -10.18 21.36
N GLN A 55 24.22 -10.96 20.27
CA GLN A 55 24.66 -12.36 20.23
C GLN A 55 26.17 -12.51 20.46
N GLY A 56 26.96 -11.52 20.06
CA GLY A 56 28.41 -11.47 20.29
C GLY A 56 28.85 -11.01 21.69
N LEU A 57 27.92 -10.71 22.61
CA LEU A 57 28.27 -10.37 23.99
C LEU A 57 28.73 -11.62 24.74
N HIS A 58 29.72 -11.44 25.62
CA HIS A 58 30.21 -12.51 26.48
C HIS A 58 29.34 -12.61 27.72
N ILE A 59 28.83 -13.81 28.01
CA ILE A 59 28.17 -14.12 29.27
C ILE A 59 29.27 -14.38 30.32
N THR A 60 30.17 -15.31 30.01
CA THR A 60 31.39 -15.58 30.78
C THR A 60 32.63 -15.38 29.89
N SER A 61 33.83 -15.60 30.42
CA SER A 61 35.07 -15.55 29.63
C SER A 61 35.10 -16.54 28.45
N GLU A 62 34.29 -17.60 28.50
CA GLU A 62 34.30 -18.71 27.52
C GLU A 62 32.99 -18.86 26.75
N THR A 63 31.92 -18.19 27.16
CA THR A 63 30.57 -18.37 26.56
C THR A 63 29.98 -17.07 26.07
N LEU A 64 29.30 -17.15 24.92
CA LEU A 64 28.63 -16.02 24.28
C LEU A 64 27.11 -16.10 24.46
N VAL A 65 26.44 -14.97 24.29
CA VAL A 65 24.98 -14.91 24.23
C VAL A 65 24.44 -15.77 23.09
N LYS A 66 25.15 -15.85 21.96
CA LYS A 66 24.82 -16.76 20.86
C LYS A 66 24.74 -18.21 21.33
N ASP A 67 25.71 -18.66 22.13
CA ASP A 67 25.75 -20.05 22.59
C ASP A 67 24.53 -20.37 23.45
N PHE A 68 24.18 -19.47 24.37
CA PHE A 68 22.96 -19.58 25.18
C PHE A 68 21.69 -19.62 24.34
N VAL A 69 21.59 -18.74 23.34
CA VAL A 69 20.43 -18.66 22.44
C VAL A 69 20.26 -19.94 21.61
N THR A 70 21.35 -20.59 21.22
CA THR A 70 21.33 -21.85 20.46
C THR A 70 21.01 -23.08 21.29
N GLU A 71 20.99 -23.00 22.63
CA GLU A 71 20.64 -24.15 23.48
C GLU A 71 19.18 -24.59 23.31
N SER A 72 18.28 -23.69 22.89
CA SER A 72 16.88 -24.02 22.64
C SER A 72 16.24 -23.10 21.62
N ASP A 73 15.46 -23.71 20.71
CA ASP A 73 14.61 -22.98 19.76
C ASP A 73 13.62 -22.03 20.46
N THR A 74 13.16 -22.38 21.67
CA THR A 74 12.27 -21.53 22.47
C THR A 74 12.97 -20.29 23.00
N ILE A 75 14.24 -20.40 23.40
CA ILE A 75 15.10 -19.29 23.81
C ILE A 75 15.38 -18.38 22.61
N SER A 76 15.70 -18.97 21.46
CA SER A 76 15.88 -18.25 20.19
C SER A 76 14.64 -17.47 19.77
N ALA A 77 13.47 -18.10 19.80
CA ALA A 77 12.21 -17.43 19.48
C ALA A 77 11.89 -16.28 20.45
N ALA A 78 12.08 -16.49 21.76
CA ALA A 78 11.87 -15.46 22.77
C ALA A 78 12.79 -14.25 22.54
N MET A 79 14.09 -14.50 22.33
CA MET A 79 15.08 -13.47 22.07
C MET A 79 14.78 -12.68 20.79
N ASN A 80 14.46 -13.36 19.68
CA ASN A 80 14.13 -12.71 18.41
C ASN A 80 12.90 -11.81 18.54
N THR A 81 11.90 -12.22 19.32
CA THR A 81 10.70 -11.42 19.55
C THR A 81 11.02 -10.14 20.30
N TRP A 82 11.84 -10.25 21.35
CA TRP A 82 12.26 -9.11 22.13
C TRP A 82 13.06 -8.11 21.27
N ILE A 83 14.02 -8.58 20.47
CA ILE A 83 14.82 -7.72 19.59
C ILE A 83 13.93 -7.06 18.49
N ASN A 84 12.94 -7.77 17.95
CA ASN A 84 12.02 -7.21 16.96
C ASN A 84 11.11 -6.10 17.53
N GLY A 85 10.88 -6.09 18.84
CA GLY A 85 10.09 -5.07 19.54
C GLY A 85 10.85 -3.79 19.90
N MET A 86 12.12 -3.67 19.49
CA MET A 86 12.97 -2.55 19.86
C MET A 86 12.57 -1.24 19.18
N LYS A 87 12.57 -0.16 19.97
CA LYS A 87 12.25 1.19 19.49
C LYS A 87 13.46 1.83 18.83
N GLU A 88 13.20 2.54 17.75
CA GLU A 88 14.19 3.39 17.09
C GLU A 88 14.49 4.60 17.96
N THR A 89 15.78 4.91 18.12
CA THR A 89 16.22 6.10 18.82
C THR A 89 16.25 7.30 17.88
N SER A 90 16.73 7.10 16.64
CA SER A 90 16.69 8.16 15.64
C SER A 90 16.56 7.62 14.23
N VAL A 91 15.91 8.41 13.37
CA VAL A 91 15.69 8.13 11.96
C VAL A 91 16.21 9.33 11.19
N LYS A 92 17.15 9.10 10.27
CA LYS A 92 17.71 10.14 9.40
C LYS A 92 17.46 9.76 7.95
N TYR A 93 16.90 10.69 7.19
CA TYR A 93 16.73 10.56 5.76
C TYR A 93 17.81 11.36 5.05
N MET A 94 18.48 10.71 4.09
CA MET A 94 19.51 11.33 3.26
C MET A 94 18.89 11.88 1.98
N GLU A 95 19.55 12.86 1.36
CA GLU A 95 19.08 13.50 0.11
C GLU A 95 19.01 12.53 -1.07
N ASP A 96 19.75 11.42 -1.01
CA ASP A 96 19.76 10.34 -2.01
C ASP A 96 18.57 9.36 -1.88
N GLY A 97 17.67 9.59 -0.92
CA GLY A 97 16.50 8.73 -0.68
C GLY A 97 16.80 7.50 0.17
N THR A 98 18.01 7.36 0.72
CA THR A 98 18.34 6.34 1.71
C THR A 98 17.93 6.77 3.13
N CYS A 99 17.76 5.79 4.01
CA CYS A 99 17.39 6.02 5.40
C CYS A 99 18.41 5.34 6.32
N GLU A 100 18.84 6.06 7.36
CA GLU A 100 19.59 5.52 8.48
C GLU A 100 18.67 5.43 9.70
N VAL A 101 18.61 4.26 10.33
CA VAL A 101 17.85 4.05 11.57
C VAL A 101 18.82 3.62 12.64
N THR A 102 18.88 4.37 13.74
CA THR A 102 19.70 4.04 14.91
C THR A 102 18.84 3.41 15.99
N LEU A 103 19.26 2.24 16.46
CA LEU A 103 18.67 1.52 17.58
C LEU A 103 19.67 1.53 18.73
N GLU A 104 19.20 1.82 19.93
CA GLU A 104 20.04 1.84 21.13
C GLU A 104 19.42 0.99 22.24
N VAL A 105 20.26 0.19 22.89
CA VAL A 105 19.86 -0.72 23.97
C VAL A 105 20.89 -0.68 25.08
N ALA A 106 20.46 -0.42 26.30
CA ALA A 106 21.34 -0.51 27.45
C ALA A 106 21.69 -1.97 27.73
N LEU A 107 22.96 -2.24 28.05
CA LEU A 107 23.41 -3.59 28.40
C LEU A 107 22.62 -4.16 29.59
N VAL A 108 22.24 -3.31 30.55
CA VAL A 108 21.43 -3.70 31.71
C VAL A 108 20.08 -4.28 31.29
N THR A 109 19.43 -3.71 30.26
CA THR A 109 18.16 -4.22 29.74
C THR A 109 18.34 -5.57 29.05
N VAL A 110 19.43 -5.76 28.31
CA VAL A 110 19.79 -7.06 27.71
C VAL A 110 19.98 -8.12 28.81
N ILE A 111 20.71 -7.78 29.88
CA ILE A 111 20.95 -8.71 31.00
C ILE A 111 19.64 -9.08 31.70
N GLN A 112 18.75 -8.12 31.91
CA GLN A 112 17.43 -8.39 32.49
C GLN A 112 16.63 -9.38 31.64
N GLU A 113 16.56 -9.15 30.33
CA GLU A 113 15.86 -10.05 29.41
C GLU A 113 16.49 -11.45 29.38
N LEU A 114 17.82 -11.56 29.31
CA LEU A 114 18.50 -12.86 29.31
C LEU A 114 18.24 -13.66 30.59
N LYS A 115 18.19 -12.97 31.75
CA LYS A 115 17.81 -13.61 33.02
C LYS A 115 16.36 -14.08 33.00
N GLU A 116 15.45 -13.28 32.46
CA GLU A 116 14.03 -13.66 32.33
C GLU A 116 13.87 -14.89 31.43
N ILE A 117 14.53 -14.90 30.26
CA ILE A 117 14.50 -16.02 29.31
C ILE A 117 15.14 -17.27 29.93
N SER A 118 16.28 -17.15 30.58
CA SER A 118 16.96 -18.26 31.26
C SER A 118 16.07 -18.87 32.34
N ASN A 119 15.48 -18.06 33.21
CA ASN A 119 14.59 -18.56 34.26
C ASN A 119 13.33 -19.24 33.69
N ARG A 120 12.88 -18.81 32.51
CA ARG A 120 11.62 -19.28 31.91
C ARG A 120 11.79 -20.57 31.11
N TYR A 121 12.85 -20.69 30.31
CA TYR A 121 12.99 -21.76 29.33
C TYR A 121 14.23 -22.63 29.53
N TYR A 122 15.26 -22.12 30.21
CA TYR A 122 16.50 -22.87 30.40
C TYR A 122 16.42 -23.77 31.64
N LYS A 123 16.64 -25.08 31.44
CA LYS A 123 16.63 -26.10 32.51
C LYS A 123 17.99 -26.79 32.69
N GLY A 124 19.02 -26.33 31.98
CA GLY A 124 20.37 -26.88 32.07
C GLY A 124 21.20 -26.25 33.19
N ASN A 125 22.43 -26.72 33.36
CA ASN A 125 23.36 -26.23 34.39
C ASN A 125 24.53 -25.39 33.83
N LYS A 126 24.61 -25.20 32.51
CA LYS A 126 25.73 -24.55 31.82
C LYS A 126 25.70 -23.03 31.97
N PHE A 127 24.51 -22.43 32.11
CA PHE A 127 24.33 -20.99 32.30
C PHE A 127 23.57 -20.74 33.60
N ARG A 128 24.15 -19.96 34.51
CA ARG A 128 23.54 -19.59 35.81
C ARG A 128 23.11 -18.12 35.80
N ALA A 129 22.12 -17.79 36.63
CA ALA A 129 21.63 -16.41 36.79
C ALA A 129 22.74 -15.41 37.21
N GLU A 130 23.76 -15.91 37.92
CA GLU A 130 24.94 -15.18 38.34
C GLU A 130 25.82 -14.76 37.14
N ASP A 131 25.98 -15.64 36.14
CA ASP A 131 26.82 -15.39 34.96
C ASP A 131 26.30 -14.19 34.16
N PHE A 132 24.98 -14.09 33.99
CA PHE A 132 24.35 -12.93 33.35
C PHE A 132 24.56 -11.63 34.14
N SER A 133 24.70 -11.70 35.46
CA SER A 133 25.00 -10.52 36.30
C SER A 133 26.43 -10.02 36.06
N GLN A 134 27.36 -10.95 35.82
CA GLN A 134 28.77 -10.64 35.55
C GLN A 134 29.00 -10.07 34.15
N MET A 135 28.04 -10.14 33.24
CA MET A 135 28.11 -9.50 31.92
C MET A 135 28.46 -8.00 31.97
N THR A 136 28.09 -7.31 33.06
CA THR A 136 28.47 -5.91 33.31
C THR A 136 29.96 -5.69 33.50
N GLN A 137 30.70 -6.73 33.94
CA GLN A 137 32.14 -6.71 34.15
C GLN A 137 32.88 -7.28 32.94
N THR A 138 32.31 -8.32 32.31
CA THR A 138 32.90 -8.98 31.14
C THR A 138 32.83 -8.09 29.89
N ASN A 139 31.74 -7.34 29.71
CA ASN A 139 31.56 -6.45 28.58
C ASN A 139 31.78 -4.99 29.00
N LYS A 140 32.74 -4.31 28.36
CA LYS A 140 33.04 -2.89 28.61
C LYS A 140 32.00 -1.91 28.04
N VAL A 141 30.92 -2.42 27.46
CA VAL A 141 29.94 -1.63 26.70
C VAL A 141 28.69 -1.42 27.54
N THR A 142 28.35 -0.18 27.85
CA THR A 142 27.14 0.15 28.63
C THR A 142 25.91 0.34 27.74
N MET A 143 26.11 0.84 26.52
CA MET A 143 25.08 1.08 25.52
C MET A 143 25.47 0.41 24.20
N ILE A 144 24.60 -0.46 23.69
CA ILE A 144 24.75 -1.09 22.40
C ILE A 144 23.99 -0.23 21.40
N LYS A 145 24.72 0.38 20.48
CA LYS A 145 24.18 1.27 19.47
C LYS A 145 24.53 0.72 18.10
N GLU A 146 23.52 0.47 17.29
CA GLU A 146 23.70 0.00 15.92
C GLU A 146 22.88 0.85 14.95
N THR A 147 23.45 1.07 13.76
CA THR A 147 22.82 1.87 12.70
C THR A 147 22.54 0.98 11.50
N GLY A 148 21.26 0.82 11.21
CA GLY A 148 20.76 0.14 10.01
C GLY A 148 20.66 1.09 8.83
N MET A 149 20.94 0.57 7.64
CA MET A 149 20.82 1.32 6.38
C MET A 149 19.73 0.69 5.52
N GLY A 150 18.90 1.51 4.90
CA GLY A 150 17.83 1.05 4.03
C GLY A 150 17.72 1.90 2.79
N ALA A 151 17.58 1.23 1.65
CA ALA A 151 17.27 1.85 0.37
C ALA A 151 15.87 1.43 -0.08
N PRO A 152 15.15 2.28 -0.83
CA PRO A 152 13.91 1.89 -1.46
C PRO A 152 14.16 0.72 -2.40
N ARG A 153 13.40 -0.37 -2.26
CA ARG A 153 13.31 -1.40 -3.30
C ARG A 153 12.39 -0.84 -4.39
N GLY A 154 12.71 -1.07 -5.67
CA GLY A 154 11.90 -0.60 -6.80
C GLY A 154 10.41 -0.92 -6.63
N PRO A 155 9.51 -0.20 -7.35
CA PRO A 155 8.09 -0.12 -7.02
C PRO A 155 7.46 -1.51 -6.89
N ALA A 156 7.15 -1.90 -5.65
CA ALA A 156 6.44 -3.14 -5.37
C ALA A 156 4.95 -2.95 -5.74
N GLU A 157 4.42 -3.88 -6.53
CA GLU A 157 3.02 -3.91 -6.96
C GLU A 157 2.06 -3.84 -5.75
N MET A 158 1.10 -2.93 -5.84
CA MET A 158 0.10 -2.68 -4.81
C MET A 158 -1.04 -3.68 -4.91
N VAL A 159 -1.42 -4.29 -3.79
CA VAL A 159 -2.70 -5.00 -3.65
C VAL A 159 -3.76 -3.98 -3.20
N PRO A 160 -4.91 -3.84 -3.91
CA PRO A 160 -5.95 -2.92 -3.53
C PRO A 160 -6.70 -3.42 -2.28
N VAL A 161 -6.89 -2.55 -1.29
CA VAL A 161 -7.76 -2.80 -0.13
C VAL A 161 -9.09 -2.09 -0.38
N THR A 162 -10.16 -2.85 -0.55
CA THR A 162 -11.54 -2.36 -0.66
C THR A 162 -12.21 -2.39 0.71
N ALA A 163 -12.66 -1.22 1.20
CA ALA A 163 -13.70 -1.13 2.23
C ALA A 163 -14.36 0.26 2.25
N GLU A 164 -15.68 0.24 2.35
CA GLU A 164 -16.63 1.37 2.25
C GLU A 164 -16.77 2.23 3.52
N THR A 165 -17.14 3.51 3.31
CA THR A 165 -17.81 4.51 4.21
C THR A 165 -17.04 4.87 5.52
N THR A 166 -17.18 5.99 6.26
CA THR A 166 -18.03 7.19 6.37
C THR A 166 -17.17 8.47 6.52
N VAL A 167 -17.82 9.61 6.28
CA VAL A 167 -17.26 10.97 6.22
C VAL A 167 -17.12 11.55 7.61
N GLU A 168 -15.89 11.90 8.02
CA GLU A 168 -15.56 13.05 8.89
C GLU A 168 -14.04 13.10 9.14
N SER A 169 -13.36 14.15 8.67
CA SER A 169 -12.03 14.59 9.16
C SER A 169 -11.52 15.78 8.35
N LEU A 170 -12.20 16.93 8.45
CA LEU A 170 -11.70 18.21 7.90
C LEU A 170 -11.16 19.15 8.99
N THR A 171 -11.29 18.79 10.27
CA THR A 171 -10.97 19.63 11.43
C THR A 171 -9.57 19.40 12.03
N LEU A 172 -8.78 18.44 11.52
CA LEU A 172 -7.50 18.01 12.13
C LEU A 172 -6.23 18.50 11.42
N MET A 173 -6.35 19.37 10.43
CA MET A 173 -5.24 19.75 9.56
C MET A 173 -4.72 21.16 9.92
N GLY A 174 -3.46 21.28 10.36
CA GLY A 174 -2.81 22.57 10.57
C GLY A 174 -2.77 23.39 9.27
N ASN A 175 -2.77 24.73 9.36
CA ASN A 175 -2.94 25.59 8.17
C ASN A 175 -1.91 25.32 7.06
N SER A 176 -0.65 25.05 7.40
CA SER A 176 0.42 24.71 6.45
C SER A 176 0.16 23.36 5.76
N ALA A 177 -0.06 22.30 6.54
CA ALA A 177 -0.43 20.97 6.03
C ALA A 177 -1.72 21.02 5.20
N LYS A 178 -2.67 21.88 5.58
CA LYS A 178 -3.91 22.06 4.83
C LYS A 178 -3.67 22.59 3.43
N GLN A 179 -2.81 23.59 3.28
CA GLN A 179 -2.42 24.10 1.96
C GLN A 179 -1.66 23.04 1.16
N PHE A 180 -0.68 22.39 1.79
CA PHE A 180 0.16 21.38 1.13
C PHE A 180 -0.62 20.18 0.61
N TRP A 181 -1.48 19.59 1.46
CA TRP A 181 -2.28 18.42 1.14
C TRP A 181 -3.48 18.75 0.24
N LEU A 182 -4.17 19.88 0.45
CA LEU A 182 -5.27 20.28 -0.44
C LEU A 182 -4.79 20.61 -1.84
N ALA A 183 -3.57 21.14 -2.00
CA ALA A 183 -3.00 21.42 -3.31
C ALA A 183 -2.68 20.13 -4.09
N ARG A 184 -2.25 19.06 -3.40
CA ARG A 184 -1.65 17.86 -4.03
C ARG A 184 -2.49 16.60 -3.97
N VAL A 185 -3.50 16.50 -3.10
CA VAL A 185 -4.24 15.25 -2.86
C VAL A 185 -5.75 15.48 -2.90
N MET A 186 -6.46 14.62 -3.61
CA MET A 186 -7.92 14.59 -3.63
C MET A 186 -8.48 14.17 -2.26
N PRO A 187 -9.74 14.52 -1.93
CA PRO A 187 -10.37 14.09 -0.68
C PRO A 187 -10.27 12.59 -0.42
N GLN A 188 -10.50 11.76 -1.45
CA GLN A 188 -10.43 10.30 -1.37
C GLN A 188 -9.00 9.80 -1.05
N GLY A 189 -7.98 10.42 -1.63
CA GLY A 189 -6.58 10.08 -1.38
C GLY A 189 -6.15 10.38 0.06
N ARG A 190 -6.65 11.48 0.62
CA ARG A 190 -6.39 11.87 2.01
C ARG A 190 -7.01 10.88 2.99
N LEU A 191 -8.24 10.45 2.73
CA LEU A 191 -8.90 9.41 3.52
C LEU A 191 -8.20 8.06 3.37
N GLY A 192 -7.78 7.70 2.15
CA GLY A 192 -6.98 6.51 1.88
C GLY A 192 -5.65 6.50 2.66
N ALA A 193 -4.96 7.64 2.72
CA ALA A 193 -3.73 7.79 3.50
C ALA A 193 -3.97 7.56 5.00
N VAL A 194 -5.03 8.15 5.56
CA VAL A 194 -5.41 7.96 6.98
C VAL A 194 -5.74 6.50 7.26
N ARG A 195 -6.47 5.82 6.36
CA ARG A 195 -6.76 4.39 6.48
C ARG A 195 -5.50 3.55 6.47
N ALA A 196 -4.58 3.83 5.55
CA ALA A 196 -3.29 3.13 5.49
C ALA A 196 -2.49 3.33 6.79
N ALA A 197 -2.45 4.56 7.31
CA ALA A 197 -1.80 4.88 8.59
C ALA A 197 -2.45 4.16 9.76
N ARG A 198 -3.78 4.09 9.80
CA ARG A 198 -4.54 3.36 10.83
C ARG A 198 -4.22 1.87 10.81
N VAL A 199 -4.17 1.25 9.63
CA VAL A 199 -3.81 -0.17 9.48
C VAL A 199 -2.36 -0.42 9.94
N ASP A 200 -1.43 0.47 9.59
CA ASP A 200 -0.04 0.39 10.07
C ASP A 200 0.04 0.54 11.60
N ALA A 201 -0.73 1.46 12.18
CA ALA A 201 -0.80 1.68 13.63
C ALA A 201 -1.35 0.45 14.36
N MET A 202 -2.45 -0.12 13.85
CA MET A 202 -3.05 -1.34 14.39
C MET A 202 -2.09 -2.53 14.32
N ARG A 203 -1.32 -2.68 13.24
CA ARG A 203 -0.29 -3.72 13.13
C ARG A 203 0.76 -3.58 14.24
N LYS A 204 1.37 -2.40 14.38
CA LYS A 204 2.36 -2.13 15.43
C LYS A 204 1.79 -2.32 16.83
N LEU A 205 0.54 -1.93 17.03
CA LEU A 205 -0.16 -2.09 18.29
C LEU A 205 -0.35 -3.57 18.65
N VAL A 206 -0.76 -4.40 17.69
CA VAL A 206 -0.86 -5.86 17.87
C VAL A 206 0.51 -6.46 18.18
N GLU A 207 1.54 -6.14 17.39
CA GLU A 207 2.90 -6.63 17.62
C GLU A 207 3.38 -6.30 19.04
N ARG A 208 3.16 -5.05 19.48
CA ARG A 208 3.47 -4.61 20.84
C ARG A 208 2.67 -5.38 21.88
N LEU A 209 1.34 -5.53 21.68
CA LEU A 209 0.47 -6.24 22.61
C LEU A 209 0.91 -7.70 22.78
N PHE A 210 1.15 -8.42 21.68
CA PHE A 210 1.59 -9.81 21.71
C PHE A 210 2.96 -9.98 22.38
N GLY A 211 3.85 -8.99 22.23
CA GLY A 211 5.16 -8.93 22.90
C GLY A 211 5.12 -8.44 24.35
N THR A 212 3.96 -8.05 24.88
CA THR A 212 3.87 -7.58 26.28
C THR A 212 3.65 -8.72 27.28
N ASN A 213 4.30 -8.60 28.44
CA ASN A 213 4.17 -9.53 29.57
C ASN A 213 2.87 -9.25 30.35
N ILE A 214 2.00 -10.26 30.49
CA ILE A 214 0.79 -10.23 31.34
C ILE A 214 1.17 -10.52 32.79
N SER A 215 2.02 -11.51 33.03
CA SER A 215 2.61 -11.83 34.34
C SER A 215 4.14 -11.71 34.30
N SER A 216 4.84 -11.99 35.39
CA SER A 216 6.31 -12.04 35.39
C SER A 216 6.88 -13.12 34.45
N GLN A 217 6.06 -14.08 34.02
CA GLN A 217 6.50 -15.26 33.27
C GLN A 217 5.66 -15.58 32.03
N THR A 218 4.67 -14.77 31.68
CA THR A 218 3.74 -15.06 30.56
C THR A 218 3.51 -13.84 29.68
N LEU A 219 3.64 -14.02 28.37
CA LEU A 219 3.31 -13.02 27.34
C LEU A 219 1.84 -13.14 26.92
N VAL A 220 1.29 -12.09 26.32
CA VAL A 220 -0.07 -12.13 25.73
C VAL A 220 -0.18 -13.24 24.69
N ARG A 221 0.85 -13.43 23.87
CA ARG A 221 0.87 -14.48 22.84
C ARG A 221 0.86 -15.91 23.38
N ASP A 222 1.34 -16.11 24.61
CA ASP A 222 1.47 -17.46 25.21
C ASP A 222 0.09 -18.04 25.59
N PHE A 223 -0.97 -17.22 25.55
CA PHE A 223 -2.36 -17.63 25.74
C PHE A 223 -2.99 -18.26 24.50
N VAL A 224 -2.23 -18.35 23.41
CA VAL A 224 -2.72 -18.86 22.13
C VAL A 224 -1.89 -20.07 21.71
N THR A 225 -2.56 -21.21 21.52
CA THR A 225 -1.90 -22.47 21.15
C THR A 225 -1.93 -22.74 19.65
N GLU A 226 -2.92 -22.18 18.94
CA GLU A 226 -3.18 -22.43 17.52
C GLU A 226 -3.17 -21.14 16.69
N ALA A 227 -2.74 -21.23 15.43
CA ALA A 227 -2.62 -20.07 14.54
C ALA A 227 -3.95 -19.35 14.30
N ASP A 228 -5.06 -20.07 14.14
CA ASP A 228 -6.39 -19.48 13.92
C ASP A 228 -6.86 -18.67 15.13
N GLN A 229 -6.47 -19.13 16.33
CA GLN A 229 -6.72 -18.42 17.58
C GLN A 229 -5.86 -17.15 17.71
N VAL A 230 -4.70 -17.07 17.05
CA VAL A 230 -3.83 -15.87 17.07
C VAL A 230 -4.56 -14.71 16.39
N ASN A 231 -5.11 -14.98 15.20
CA ASN A 231 -5.87 -13.99 14.45
C ASN A 231 -7.15 -13.58 15.21
N ALA A 232 -7.83 -14.53 15.84
CA ALA A 232 -9.01 -14.26 16.65
C ALA A 232 -8.70 -13.38 17.87
N LEU A 233 -7.60 -13.66 18.60
CA LEU A 233 -7.17 -12.85 19.73
C LEU A 233 -6.70 -11.46 19.28
N ALA A 234 -5.93 -11.36 18.20
CA ALA A 234 -5.49 -10.09 17.64
C ALA A 234 -6.69 -9.20 17.25
N ALA A 235 -7.69 -9.78 16.58
CA ALA A 235 -8.92 -9.09 16.24
C ALA A 235 -9.69 -8.64 17.49
N ALA A 236 -9.76 -9.49 18.53
CA ALA A 236 -10.42 -9.13 19.79
C ALA A 236 -9.71 -7.97 20.51
N LEU A 237 -8.38 -8.00 20.60
CA LEU A 237 -7.57 -6.93 21.20
C LEU A 237 -7.72 -5.60 20.46
N LEU A 238 -7.80 -5.64 19.13
CA LEU A 238 -8.00 -4.46 18.31
C LEU A 238 -9.39 -3.83 18.44
N ARG A 239 -10.43 -4.57 18.84
CA ARG A 239 -11.76 -3.97 19.12
C ARG A 239 -11.71 -2.96 20.26
N GLY A 240 -10.78 -3.15 21.19
CA GLY A 240 -10.54 -2.22 22.30
C GLY A 240 -9.69 -1.01 21.94
N ALA A 241 -9.18 -0.91 20.71
CA ALA A 241 -8.30 0.15 20.28
C ALA A 241 -9.08 1.41 19.89
N ARG A 242 -8.69 2.55 20.43
CA ARG A 242 -9.23 3.86 20.09
C ARG A 242 -8.22 4.68 19.30
N GLU A 243 -8.73 5.44 18.33
CA GLU A 243 -7.94 6.45 17.64
C GLU A 243 -7.84 7.71 18.51
N VAL A 244 -6.62 8.16 18.77
CA VAL A 244 -6.32 9.29 19.66
C VAL A 244 -6.15 10.57 18.86
N GLY A 245 -5.67 10.45 17.63
CA GLY A 245 -5.44 11.59 16.77
C GLY A 245 -4.82 11.22 15.44
N VAL A 246 -5.02 12.14 14.50
CA VAL A 246 -4.47 12.12 13.15
C VAL A 246 -3.62 13.37 12.97
N LYS A 247 -2.38 13.21 12.54
CA LYS A 247 -1.46 14.31 12.26
C LYS A 247 -0.99 14.24 10.81
N TYR A 248 -1.22 15.32 10.07
CA TYR A 248 -0.68 15.48 8.72
C TYR A 248 0.66 16.20 8.80
N HIS A 249 1.67 15.67 8.12
CA HIS A 249 2.92 16.39 7.88
C HIS A 249 2.66 17.58 6.94
N ASP A 250 3.38 18.67 7.11
CA ASP A 250 3.17 19.94 6.41
C ASP A 250 4.02 20.10 5.15
N ASP A 251 5.09 19.33 5.05
CA ASP A 251 6.06 19.30 3.96
C ASP A 251 6.03 17.98 3.16
N GLU A 252 5.42 16.92 3.71
CA GLU A 252 5.39 15.59 3.11
C GLU A 252 3.99 14.97 3.07
N LEU A 253 3.75 14.11 2.07
CA LEU A 253 2.50 13.35 1.92
C LEU A 253 2.43 12.13 2.84
N ILE A 254 2.82 12.31 4.10
CA ILE A 254 2.75 11.31 5.17
C ILE A 254 1.72 11.75 6.20
N VAL A 255 0.79 10.86 6.54
CA VAL A 255 -0.12 11.06 7.66
C VAL A 255 0.18 10.05 8.75
N GLU A 256 0.20 10.54 9.98
CA GLU A 256 0.37 9.74 11.19
C GLU A 256 -0.99 9.53 11.86
N VAL A 257 -1.26 8.30 12.28
CA VAL A 257 -2.42 7.96 13.09
C VAL A 257 -1.96 7.31 14.37
N SER A 258 -2.37 7.87 15.51
CA SER A 258 -2.09 7.33 16.84
C SER A 258 -3.25 6.46 17.30
N MET A 259 -2.98 5.18 17.52
CA MET A 259 -3.92 4.24 18.11
C MET A 259 -3.49 3.92 19.53
N GLU A 260 -4.44 3.80 20.45
CA GLU A 260 -4.15 3.34 21.81
C GLU A 260 -5.18 2.36 22.35
N VAL A 261 -4.72 1.48 23.23
CA VAL A 261 -5.55 0.52 23.97
C VAL A 261 -5.21 0.65 25.44
N THR A 262 -6.21 0.60 26.32
CA THR A 262 -5.98 0.61 27.76
C THR A 262 -5.60 -0.78 28.26
N TRP A 263 -4.73 -0.87 29.26
CA TRP A 263 -4.36 -2.15 29.86
C TRP A 263 -5.56 -2.92 30.42
N ARG A 264 -6.56 -2.22 30.96
CA ARG A 264 -7.83 -2.81 31.39
C ARG A 264 -8.49 -3.59 30.26
N THR A 265 -8.65 -2.98 29.09
CA THR A 265 -9.27 -3.62 27.93
C THR A 265 -8.47 -4.83 27.45
N VAL A 266 -7.14 -4.76 27.48
CA VAL A 266 -6.26 -5.90 27.13
C VAL A 266 -6.52 -7.08 28.07
N TYR A 267 -6.49 -6.83 29.38
CA TYR A 267 -6.67 -7.89 30.39
C TYR A 267 -8.06 -8.52 30.32
N GLU A 268 -9.11 -7.72 30.17
CA GLU A 268 -10.49 -8.21 30.01
C GLU A 268 -10.63 -9.06 28.74
N THR A 269 -10.06 -8.61 27.63
CA THR A 269 -10.12 -9.32 26.35
C THR A 269 -9.41 -10.67 26.43
N VAL A 270 -8.20 -10.71 26.99
CA VAL A 270 -7.43 -11.96 27.16
C VAL A 270 -8.15 -12.91 28.13
N LYS A 271 -8.75 -12.39 29.21
CA LYS A 271 -9.55 -13.18 30.15
C LYS A 271 -10.74 -13.83 29.45
N GLN A 272 -11.54 -13.06 28.72
CA GLN A 272 -12.69 -13.58 27.97
C GLN A 272 -12.28 -14.61 26.91
N PHE A 273 -11.19 -14.34 26.19
CA PHE A 273 -10.65 -15.23 25.17
C PHE A 273 -10.17 -16.55 25.79
N SER A 274 -9.42 -16.50 26.89
CA SER A 274 -8.93 -17.69 27.60
C SER A 274 -10.07 -18.53 28.16
N GLN A 275 -11.15 -17.90 28.67
CA GLN A 275 -12.31 -18.63 29.20
C GLN A 275 -13.10 -19.36 28.11
N THR A 276 -13.11 -18.83 26.89
CA THR A 276 -13.88 -19.38 25.77
C THR A 276 -13.09 -20.44 25.01
N ASN A 277 -11.77 -20.24 24.85
CA ASN A 277 -10.96 -21.03 23.92
C ASN A 277 -9.93 -21.95 24.60
N VAL A 278 -9.57 -21.72 25.87
CA VAL A 278 -8.53 -22.51 26.57
C VAL A 278 -9.12 -23.22 27.78
N ARG A 279 -9.48 -24.50 27.62
CA ARG A 279 -9.81 -25.37 28.76
C ARG A 279 -8.54 -25.70 29.54
N GLY A 280 -8.34 -25.10 30.71
CA GLY A 280 -7.43 -25.63 31.73
C GLY A 280 -6.35 -24.72 32.31
N ASN A 281 -6.24 -23.43 31.94
CA ASN A 281 -5.20 -22.55 32.51
C ASN A 281 -5.71 -21.61 33.62
N THR A 282 -6.30 -22.21 34.66
CA THR A 282 -6.94 -21.51 35.79
C THR A 282 -5.95 -20.64 36.58
N ALA A 283 -4.66 -21.00 36.61
CA ALA A 283 -3.62 -20.25 37.32
C ALA A 283 -3.24 -18.94 36.63
N ALA A 284 -3.14 -18.94 35.29
CA ALA A 284 -2.87 -17.73 34.50
C ALA A 284 -4.06 -16.74 34.57
N ILE A 285 -5.30 -17.25 34.60
CA ILE A 285 -6.51 -16.46 34.78
C ILE A 285 -6.57 -15.79 36.17
N ARG A 286 -6.11 -16.47 37.22
CA ARG A 286 -6.01 -15.89 38.58
C ARG A 286 -4.93 -14.81 38.68
N ALA A 287 -3.77 -14.99 38.05
CA ALA A 287 -2.71 -13.99 38.01
C ALA A 287 -3.12 -12.71 37.25
N LEU A 288 -4.02 -12.84 36.27
CA LEU A 288 -4.69 -11.73 35.59
C LEU A 288 -5.59 -10.94 36.56
N GLU A 289 -6.34 -11.60 37.44
CA GLU A 289 -7.27 -10.96 38.39
C GLU A 289 -6.56 -10.08 39.43
N GLU A 290 -5.44 -10.53 40.00
CA GLU A 290 -4.69 -9.78 41.02
C GLU A 290 -3.99 -8.50 40.49
N ARG A 291 -3.75 -8.45 39.17
CA ARG A 291 -3.07 -7.32 38.51
C ARG A 291 -4.05 -6.31 37.91
N THR A 292 -5.26 -6.76 37.55
CA THR A 292 -6.36 -5.89 37.08
C THR A 292 -6.71 -4.84 38.13
N GLN A 293 -6.60 -5.16 39.43
CA GLN A 293 -6.86 -4.21 40.54
C GLN A 293 -5.75 -3.16 40.77
N ARG A 294 -4.57 -3.29 40.13
CA ARG A 294 -3.41 -2.40 40.37
C ARG A 294 -3.05 -1.50 39.17
N VAL A 295 -3.61 -1.73 37.99
CA VAL A 295 -3.21 -1.06 36.75
C VAL A 295 -4.44 -0.50 36.06
N GLU A 296 -5.03 0.57 36.60
CA GLU A 296 -6.30 1.06 36.04
C GLU A 296 -6.14 2.00 34.84
N ASP A 297 -5.04 2.75 34.69
CA ASP A 297 -4.97 3.83 33.66
C ASP A 297 -3.74 3.83 32.74
N LYS A 298 -2.94 2.75 32.71
CA LYS A 298 -1.86 2.70 31.71
C LYS A 298 -2.45 2.48 30.31
N VAL A 299 -1.95 3.22 29.32
CA VAL A 299 -2.30 3.06 27.91
C VAL A 299 -1.10 2.56 27.12
N ILE A 300 -1.36 1.69 26.15
CA ILE A 300 -0.41 1.28 25.14
C ILE A 300 -0.76 2.07 23.89
N ARG A 301 0.16 2.92 23.42
CA ARG A 301 -0.02 3.76 22.24
C ARG A 301 1.02 3.43 21.19
N GLU A 302 0.58 3.32 19.95
CA GLU A 302 1.44 3.15 18.79
C GLU A 302 1.01 4.08 17.64
N ILE A 303 1.98 4.50 16.84
CA ILE A 303 1.79 5.45 15.74
C ILE A 303 2.08 4.75 14.42
N GLY A 304 1.09 4.75 13.53
CA GLY A 304 1.21 4.26 12.17
C GLY A 304 1.35 5.40 11.18
N MET A 305 1.99 5.10 10.04
CA MET A 305 2.19 6.06 8.96
C MET A 305 1.52 5.57 7.68
N GLY A 306 0.95 6.51 6.93
CA GLY A 306 0.23 6.23 5.68
C GLY A 306 0.52 7.27 4.62
N VAL A 307 0.55 6.82 3.37
CA VAL A 307 0.79 7.65 2.20
C VAL A 307 -0.44 7.52 1.28
N PRO A 308 -0.89 8.61 0.64
CA PRO A 308 -2.02 8.55 -0.29
C PRO A 308 -1.67 7.69 -1.50
N ASN A 309 -2.67 6.93 -1.98
CA ASN A 309 -2.50 6.17 -3.22
C ASN A 309 -2.26 7.14 -4.39
N PRO A 310 -1.25 6.89 -5.25
CA PRO A 310 -0.93 7.77 -6.38
C PRO A 310 -2.10 8.11 -7.29
N ARG A 311 -3.11 7.24 -7.42
CA ARG A 311 -4.31 7.47 -8.24
C ARG A 311 -5.16 8.65 -7.77
N TYR A 312 -5.06 9.04 -6.49
CA TYR A 312 -5.84 10.12 -5.90
C TYR A 312 -5.04 11.41 -5.68
N LEU A 313 -3.86 11.53 -6.30
CA LEU A 313 -3.12 12.78 -6.32
C LEU A 313 -3.76 13.75 -7.32
N LYS A 314 -3.81 15.03 -6.95
CA LYS A 314 -4.23 16.10 -7.84
C LYS A 314 -3.07 16.38 -8.80
N VAL A 315 -3.18 15.87 -10.01
CA VAL A 315 -2.57 16.52 -11.17
C VAL A 315 -3.38 17.79 -11.35
N GLN A 316 -2.78 18.98 -11.17
CA GLN A 316 -3.48 20.19 -11.57
C GLN A 316 -3.71 20.06 -13.08
N ALA A 317 -4.98 19.94 -13.47
CA ALA A 317 -5.36 19.95 -14.86
C ALA A 317 -4.90 21.28 -15.46
N ASP A 318 -3.97 21.21 -16.40
CA ASP A 318 -3.65 22.31 -17.29
C ASP A 318 -4.95 22.79 -17.94
N VAL A 319 -5.37 24.01 -17.59
CA VAL A 319 -6.40 24.73 -18.37
C VAL A 319 -5.92 24.90 -19.83
N ALA A 320 -4.61 24.80 -20.08
CA ALA A 320 -4.00 24.78 -21.42
C ALA A 320 -4.21 23.46 -22.18
N VAL A 321 -4.29 22.29 -21.51
CA VAL A 321 -4.50 20.99 -22.18
C VAL A 321 -5.94 20.86 -22.67
N VAL A 322 -6.91 21.43 -21.94
CA VAL A 322 -8.32 21.46 -22.40
C VAL A 322 -8.48 22.32 -23.66
N GLN A 323 -7.70 23.40 -23.80
CA GLN A 323 -7.76 24.31 -24.96
C GLN A 323 -6.94 23.81 -26.17
N ALA A 324 -5.82 23.12 -25.91
CA ALA A 324 -5.02 22.47 -26.95
C ALA A 324 -5.69 21.18 -27.49
N MET A 325 -6.35 20.40 -26.62
CA MET A 325 -7.14 19.24 -27.03
C MET A 325 -8.37 19.64 -27.85
N THR A 326 -9.08 20.72 -27.48
CA THR A 326 -10.21 21.22 -28.30
C THR A 326 -9.78 21.75 -29.66
N THR A 327 -8.51 22.15 -29.82
CA THR A 327 -7.98 22.55 -31.13
C THR A 327 -7.49 21.36 -31.96
N SER A 328 -7.01 20.27 -31.33
CA SER A 328 -6.63 19.02 -32.01
C SER A 328 -7.79 18.05 -32.26
N LEU A 329 -8.95 18.26 -31.61
CA LEU A 329 -10.20 17.52 -31.83
C LEU A 329 -10.82 17.74 -33.22
N ASN A 330 -10.36 18.72 -33.99
CA ASN A 330 -10.94 19.08 -35.29
C ASN A 330 -10.28 18.43 -36.52
N LYS A 331 -9.46 17.37 -36.39
CA LYS A 331 -8.95 16.62 -37.55
C LYS A 331 -8.56 15.19 -37.21
N TRP A 332 -9.55 14.34 -37.00
CA TRP A 332 -9.36 12.91 -36.75
C TRP A 332 -9.54 12.11 -38.04
N PRO A 333 -8.84 10.96 -38.18
CA PRO A 333 -8.80 10.23 -39.44
C PRO A 333 -10.20 9.80 -39.88
N PRO A 334 -10.46 9.69 -41.20
CA PRO A 334 -11.70 9.14 -41.71
C PRO A 334 -11.93 7.70 -41.20
N ALA A 335 -13.16 7.20 -41.41
CA ALA A 335 -13.66 5.89 -40.95
C ALA A 335 -12.58 4.81 -40.76
N ILE A 336 -12.59 4.16 -39.59
CA ILE A 336 -11.63 3.10 -39.26
C ILE A 336 -12.17 1.80 -39.84
N SER A 337 -11.38 1.12 -40.67
CA SER A 337 -11.74 -0.14 -41.30
C SER A 337 -10.81 -1.29 -40.93
N ALA A 338 -11.37 -2.49 -40.77
CA ALA A 338 -10.61 -3.72 -40.57
C ALA A 338 -11.09 -4.85 -41.48
N LYS A 339 -10.14 -5.71 -41.91
CA LYS A 339 -10.38 -6.89 -42.73
C LYS A 339 -10.38 -8.17 -41.90
N GLY A 340 -11.45 -8.95 -42.00
CA GLY A 340 -11.60 -10.25 -41.35
C GLY A 340 -11.65 -11.38 -42.36
N ASN A 341 -11.19 -12.55 -41.92
CA ASN A 341 -11.10 -13.76 -42.75
C ASN A 341 -11.95 -14.88 -42.16
N GLY A 342 -12.59 -15.65 -43.03
CA GLY A 342 -13.37 -16.84 -42.68
C GLY A 342 -13.05 -17.98 -43.64
N ALA A 343 -13.16 -19.22 -43.18
CA ALA A 343 -12.98 -20.40 -44.02
C ALA A 343 -14.33 -21.03 -44.34
N ILE A 344 -14.54 -21.44 -45.60
CA ILE A 344 -15.73 -22.19 -45.99
C ILE A 344 -15.58 -23.64 -45.53
N ASP A 345 -16.58 -24.15 -44.84
CA ASP A 345 -16.67 -25.57 -44.52
C ASP A 345 -17.06 -26.38 -45.77
N THR A 346 -16.08 -27.05 -46.37
CA THR A 346 -16.25 -27.87 -47.56
C THR A 346 -16.99 -29.19 -47.31
N ASN A 347 -17.18 -29.58 -46.04
CA ASN A 347 -17.85 -30.82 -45.65
C ASN A 347 -19.34 -30.63 -45.34
N ASN A 348 -19.84 -29.38 -45.39
CA ASN A 348 -21.23 -29.08 -45.10
C ASN A 348 -22.13 -29.44 -46.32
N PRO A 349 -23.20 -30.24 -46.13
CA PRO A 349 -24.08 -30.67 -47.22
C PRO A 349 -24.82 -29.51 -47.92
N ASN A 350 -24.90 -28.32 -47.30
CA ASN A 350 -25.49 -27.13 -47.89
C ASN A 350 -24.42 -26.07 -48.17
N ALA A 351 -23.88 -26.08 -49.40
CA ALA A 351 -22.83 -25.16 -49.84
C ALA A 351 -23.21 -23.67 -49.71
N ALA A 352 -24.49 -23.33 -49.90
CA ALA A 352 -24.98 -21.95 -49.72
C ALA A 352 -24.96 -21.52 -48.25
N GLN A 353 -25.34 -22.43 -47.34
CA GLN A 353 -25.27 -22.20 -45.90
C GLN A 353 -23.82 -22.09 -45.41
N ALA A 354 -22.94 -22.96 -45.88
CA ALA A 354 -21.51 -22.95 -45.54
C ALA A 354 -20.85 -21.61 -45.94
N LYS A 355 -21.18 -21.10 -47.13
CA LYS A 355 -20.71 -19.81 -47.61
C LYS A 355 -21.21 -18.64 -46.75
N LEU A 356 -22.48 -18.64 -46.34
CA LEU A 356 -23.02 -17.61 -45.44
C LEU A 356 -22.41 -17.68 -44.04
N MET A 357 -22.15 -18.88 -43.52
CA MET A 357 -21.45 -19.08 -42.24
C MET A 357 -20.02 -18.56 -42.30
N ALA A 358 -19.31 -18.79 -43.41
CA ALA A 358 -17.96 -18.28 -43.61
C ALA A 358 -17.94 -16.74 -43.64
N PHE A 359 -18.90 -16.10 -44.33
CA PHE A 359 -19.00 -14.64 -44.33
C PHE A 359 -19.30 -14.07 -42.94
N ARG A 360 -20.16 -14.72 -42.15
CA ARG A 360 -20.40 -14.34 -40.75
C ARG A 360 -19.16 -14.49 -39.88
N ALA A 361 -18.38 -15.55 -40.10
CA ALA A 361 -17.11 -15.76 -39.40
C ALA A 361 -16.07 -14.67 -39.75
N ALA A 362 -15.95 -14.32 -41.04
CA ALA A 362 -15.11 -13.24 -41.51
C ALA A 362 -15.55 -11.87 -40.96
N GLU A 363 -16.85 -11.60 -40.91
CA GLU A 363 -17.39 -10.39 -40.30
C GLU A 363 -17.06 -10.31 -38.80
N LEU A 364 -17.19 -11.42 -38.06
CA LEU A 364 -16.85 -11.48 -36.63
C LEU A 364 -15.36 -11.22 -36.40
N ASP A 365 -14.48 -11.81 -37.21
CA ASP A 365 -13.04 -11.57 -37.15
C ASP A 365 -12.69 -10.12 -37.50
N ALA A 366 -13.37 -9.52 -38.48
CA ALA A 366 -13.23 -8.11 -38.84
C ALA A 366 -13.62 -7.19 -37.68
N ARG A 367 -14.78 -7.46 -37.05
CA ARG A 367 -15.27 -6.70 -35.87
C ARG A 367 -14.31 -6.81 -34.69
N ARG A 368 -13.72 -7.99 -34.45
CA ARG A 368 -12.71 -8.20 -33.40
C ARG A 368 -11.47 -7.33 -33.65
N LYS A 369 -10.90 -7.41 -34.85
CA LYS A 369 -9.73 -6.60 -35.26
C LYS A 369 -10.00 -5.10 -35.18
N LEU A 370 -11.20 -4.67 -35.60
CA LEU A 370 -11.65 -3.29 -35.52
C LEU A 370 -11.73 -2.83 -34.04
N GLY A 371 -12.29 -3.66 -33.16
CA GLY A 371 -12.31 -3.41 -31.71
C GLY A 371 -10.91 -3.28 -31.10
N GLU A 372 -9.96 -4.11 -31.54
CA GLU A 372 -8.55 -4.05 -31.12
C GLU A 372 -7.87 -2.76 -31.61
N GLN A 373 -8.12 -2.35 -32.85
CA GLN A 373 -7.63 -1.08 -33.38
C GLN A 373 -8.15 0.11 -32.58
N ILE A 374 -9.45 0.16 -32.28
CA ILE A 374 -10.04 1.23 -31.45
C ILE A 374 -9.41 1.26 -30.05
N GLN A 375 -9.28 0.09 -29.42
CA GLN A 375 -8.69 -0.02 -28.08
C GLN A 375 -7.22 0.44 -28.03
N GLY A 376 -6.47 0.27 -29.12
CA GLY A 376 -5.08 0.69 -29.24
C GLY A 376 -4.89 2.18 -29.57
N LEU A 377 -5.95 2.94 -29.81
CA LEU A 377 -5.84 4.37 -30.07
C LEU A 377 -5.39 5.10 -28.81
N MET A 378 -4.43 6.00 -28.96
CA MET A 378 -3.91 6.83 -27.88
C MET A 378 -4.81 8.05 -27.67
N LEU A 379 -5.28 8.25 -26.43
CA LEU A 379 -6.03 9.42 -26.00
C LEU A 379 -5.09 10.55 -25.56
N THR A 380 -3.96 10.19 -24.97
CA THR A 380 -2.87 11.08 -24.52
C THR A 380 -1.52 10.46 -24.88
N SER A 381 -0.42 11.07 -24.43
CA SER A 381 0.93 10.50 -24.53
C SER A 381 1.12 9.17 -23.78
N SER A 382 0.22 8.82 -22.86
CA SER A 382 0.41 7.75 -21.87
C SER A 382 -0.82 6.87 -21.63
N THR A 383 -2.00 7.26 -22.13
CA THR A 383 -3.23 6.48 -22.01
C THR A 383 -3.80 6.11 -23.37
N SER A 384 -4.12 4.83 -23.50
CA SER A 384 -4.92 4.30 -24.61
C SER A 384 -6.41 4.29 -24.29
N VAL A 385 -7.25 4.12 -25.32
CA VAL A 385 -8.69 3.88 -25.16
C VAL A 385 -8.96 2.66 -24.28
N ARG A 386 -8.14 1.60 -24.38
CA ARG A 386 -8.23 0.42 -23.52
C ARG A 386 -8.08 0.76 -22.04
N ASP A 387 -7.08 1.57 -21.71
CA ASP A 387 -6.82 1.98 -20.33
C ASP A 387 -8.01 2.78 -19.80
N PHE A 388 -8.50 3.72 -20.61
CA PHE A 388 -9.61 4.59 -20.25
C PHE A 388 -10.93 3.85 -20.01
N VAL A 389 -11.25 2.85 -20.84
CA VAL A 389 -12.43 1.98 -20.72
C VAL A 389 -12.36 1.11 -19.45
N THR A 390 -11.15 0.67 -19.07
CA THR A 390 -10.92 -0.17 -17.88
C THR A 390 -11.11 0.62 -16.58
N GLU A 391 -10.85 1.93 -16.61
CA GLU A 391 -10.98 2.80 -15.44
C GLU A 391 -12.42 3.25 -15.16
N HIS A 392 -13.32 3.23 -16.15
CA HIS A 392 -14.67 3.79 -16.03
C HIS A 392 -15.75 2.87 -16.62
N ASP A 393 -16.55 2.24 -15.76
CA ASP A 393 -17.65 1.33 -16.17
C ASP A 393 -18.69 1.99 -17.11
N GLN A 394 -18.94 3.31 -16.95
CA GLN A 394 -19.86 4.04 -17.83
C GLN A 394 -19.32 4.18 -19.27
N ILE A 395 -18.00 4.27 -19.43
CA ILE A 395 -17.34 4.30 -20.75
C ILE A 395 -17.37 2.90 -21.36
N ARG A 396 -17.18 1.86 -20.55
CA ARG A 396 -17.30 0.46 -21.00
C ARG A 396 -18.66 0.14 -21.59
N SER A 397 -19.74 0.54 -20.92
CA SER A 397 -21.10 0.33 -21.44
C SER A 397 -21.31 1.02 -22.80
N GLN A 398 -20.79 2.23 -22.96
CA GLN A 398 -20.93 3.01 -24.20
C GLN A 398 -20.02 2.51 -25.33
N MET A 399 -18.83 2.01 -25.00
CA MET A 399 -17.92 1.38 -25.94
C MET A 399 -18.55 0.12 -26.58
N ILE A 400 -19.29 -0.67 -25.80
CA ILE A 400 -20.05 -1.81 -26.30
C ILE A 400 -21.15 -1.35 -27.29
N THR A 401 -21.88 -0.29 -26.94
CA THR A 401 -22.89 0.31 -27.82
C THR A 401 -22.27 0.85 -29.11
N PHE A 402 -21.12 1.51 -29.03
CA PHE A 402 -20.40 2.03 -30.19
C PHE A 402 -19.92 0.91 -31.12
N GLN A 403 -19.32 -0.16 -30.59
CA GLN A 403 -18.89 -1.32 -31.39
C GLN A 403 -20.06 -2.00 -32.16
N THR A 404 -21.29 -1.78 -31.70
CA THR A 404 -22.50 -2.27 -32.39
C THR A 404 -22.80 -1.48 -33.67
N GLY A 405 -22.33 -0.22 -33.77
CA GLY A 405 -22.48 0.64 -34.95
C GLY A 405 -21.51 0.37 -36.10
N ALA A 406 -20.63 -0.63 -35.97
CA ALA A 406 -19.76 -1.07 -37.04
C ALA A 406 -20.57 -1.79 -38.13
N HIS A 407 -20.36 -1.43 -39.40
CA HIS A 407 -21.10 -1.98 -40.53
C HIS A 407 -20.17 -2.50 -41.61
N VAL A 408 -20.65 -3.47 -42.40
CA VAL A 408 -19.90 -4.06 -43.51
C VAL A 408 -19.86 -3.08 -44.67
N VAL A 409 -18.68 -2.89 -45.26
CA VAL A 409 -18.53 -2.05 -46.46
C VAL A 409 -19.18 -2.76 -47.64
N ASP A 410 -20.07 -2.07 -48.34
CA ASP A 410 -20.77 -2.62 -49.51
C ASP A 410 -19.77 -3.07 -50.59
N GLY A 411 -19.92 -4.31 -51.06
CA GLY A 411 -19.03 -4.91 -52.07
C GLY A 411 -17.68 -5.43 -51.54
N SER A 412 -17.44 -5.39 -50.23
CA SER A 412 -16.19 -5.91 -49.62
C SER A 412 -16.16 -7.43 -49.43
N GLN A 413 -17.28 -8.13 -49.65
CA GLN A 413 -17.40 -9.58 -49.51
C GLN A 413 -16.77 -10.28 -50.70
N LYS A 414 -15.61 -10.91 -50.49
CA LYS A 414 -14.88 -11.63 -51.54
C LYS A 414 -14.67 -13.08 -51.15
N VAL A 415 -14.84 -13.99 -52.10
CA VAL A 415 -14.41 -15.38 -51.98
C VAL A 415 -13.08 -15.50 -52.73
N MET A 416 -12.05 -15.97 -52.04
CA MET A 416 -10.74 -16.20 -52.61
C MET A 416 -10.67 -17.58 -53.27
N GLU A 417 -9.71 -17.78 -54.17
CA GLU A 417 -9.55 -19.04 -54.93
C GLU A 417 -9.20 -20.24 -54.02
N ASP A 418 -8.70 -19.98 -52.81
CA ASP A 418 -8.34 -20.96 -51.79
C ASP A 418 -9.50 -21.42 -50.89
N GLY A 419 -10.73 -20.93 -51.15
CA GLY A 419 -11.91 -21.25 -50.33
C GLY A 419 -12.04 -20.44 -49.05
N SER A 420 -11.20 -19.42 -48.85
CA SER A 420 -11.37 -18.42 -47.79
C SER A 420 -12.27 -17.27 -48.25
N VAL A 421 -12.88 -16.56 -47.30
CA VAL A 421 -13.69 -15.37 -47.54
C VAL A 421 -13.16 -14.19 -46.76
N GLU A 422 -13.10 -13.03 -47.41
CA GLU A 422 -12.67 -11.75 -46.83
C GLU A 422 -13.88 -10.82 -46.72
N VAL A 423 -14.01 -10.14 -45.57
CA VAL A 423 -15.02 -9.10 -45.32
C VAL A 423 -14.34 -7.89 -44.69
N THR A 424 -14.71 -6.68 -45.15
CA THR A 424 -14.24 -5.42 -44.53
C THR A 424 -15.37 -4.77 -43.76
N VAL A 425 -15.10 -4.42 -42.50
CA VAL A 425 -16.02 -3.69 -41.63
C VAL A 425 -15.44 -2.32 -41.35
N GLU A 426 -16.29 -1.29 -41.36
CA GLU A 426 -15.91 0.07 -41.01
C GLU A 426 -16.79 0.66 -39.90
N ILE A 427 -16.22 1.64 -39.19
CA ILE A 427 -16.95 2.42 -38.20
C ILE A 427 -16.52 3.89 -38.28
N ASP A 428 -17.49 4.80 -38.16
CA ASP A 428 -17.21 6.22 -37.97
C ASP A 428 -16.85 6.46 -36.50
N PRO A 429 -15.63 6.94 -36.20
CA PRO A 429 -15.23 7.14 -34.83
C PRO A 429 -15.77 8.45 -34.23
N ALA A 430 -16.32 9.39 -35.03
CA ALA A 430 -16.78 10.70 -34.56
C ALA A 430 -17.77 10.66 -33.36
N PRO A 431 -18.77 9.77 -33.30
CA PRO A 431 -19.71 9.73 -32.16
C PRO A 431 -19.07 9.28 -30.85
N LEU A 432 -18.13 8.32 -30.89
CA LEU A 432 -17.37 7.88 -29.71
C LEU A 432 -16.54 9.04 -29.16
N TRP A 433 -16.02 9.82 -30.08
CA TRP A 433 -15.07 10.88 -29.87
C TRP A 433 -15.68 12.13 -29.23
N ASP A 434 -16.84 12.56 -29.72
CA ASP A 434 -17.63 13.62 -29.08
C ASP A 434 -18.03 13.24 -27.65
N TYR A 435 -18.35 11.97 -27.43
CA TYR A 435 -18.71 11.44 -26.12
C TYR A 435 -17.51 11.41 -25.16
N ILE A 436 -16.35 10.93 -25.60
CA ILE A 436 -15.11 10.96 -24.80
C ILE A 436 -14.75 12.41 -24.46
N GLY A 437 -14.82 13.33 -25.43
CA GLY A 437 -14.57 14.76 -25.24
C GLY A 437 -15.49 15.41 -24.20
N THR A 438 -16.81 15.18 -24.30
CA THR A 438 -17.78 15.69 -23.31
C THR A 438 -17.60 15.06 -21.93
N PHE A 439 -17.26 13.78 -21.85
CA PHE A 439 -17.03 13.10 -20.57
C PHE A 439 -15.80 13.65 -19.84
N ILE A 440 -14.71 13.90 -20.57
CA ILE A 440 -13.50 14.55 -20.03
C ILE A 440 -13.84 15.93 -19.46
N GLN A 441 -14.60 16.73 -20.23
CA GLN A 441 -14.98 18.10 -19.84
C GLN A 441 -15.94 18.13 -18.64
N GLN A 442 -16.97 17.27 -18.60
CA GLN A 442 -17.98 17.29 -17.53
C GLN A 442 -17.46 16.77 -16.19
N LYS A 443 -16.58 15.76 -16.19
CA LYS A 443 -16.13 15.13 -14.94
C LYS A 443 -14.80 15.62 -14.43
N SER A 444 -14.15 16.59 -15.08
CA SER A 444 -12.80 17.04 -14.73
C SER A 444 -11.81 15.86 -14.58
N ILE A 445 -12.00 14.81 -15.38
CA ILE A 445 -11.17 13.60 -15.32
C ILE A 445 -9.92 13.87 -16.14
N THR A 446 -8.77 13.84 -15.46
CA THR A 446 -7.47 13.87 -16.11
C THR A 446 -7.20 12.49 -16.70
N ILE A 447 -7.19 12.40 -18.03
CA ILE A 447 -6.64 11.22 -18.72
C ILE A 447 -5.13 11.24 -18.48
N ARG A 448 -4.59 10.16 -17.91
CA ARG A 448 -3.17 10.07 -17.53
C ARG A 448 -2.25 9.85 -18.70
#